data_AF-A0A8E0VFR2-F1
#
_entry.id   AF-A0A8E0VFR2-F1
#
_cell.length_a   1.000
_cell.length_b   1.000
_cell.length_c   1.000
_cell.angle_alpha   90.00
_cell.angle_beta   90.00
_cell.angle_gamma   90.00
#
_symmetry.space_group_name_H-M   'P 1'
#
loop_
_entity.id
_entity.type
_entity.pdbx_description
1 polymer ?
#
loop_
_entity_poly.entity_id
_entity_poly.type
_entity_poly.pdbx_seq_one_letter_code
_entity_poly.pdbx_strand_id
1 'polypeptide(L)'
;FFRVANPFLLFLLSILTEKIKNEYRLAIEYASQGSLRGLLDRGEWLSLEHVIRLARDIVRGLCFLHADYPTSNKPSIAHRDVKPENILIRSDGSACLSDFGQATVLDSRTSDEARTNSRTDHVTSNTTSTVSTSHGMNLEAVPKAGTLRYMAPEILDGAIQFTGCSILCTDIYSLALCLWELLTAVAVYPTPVDLGHCDSNPRVADLSNLSSGARISDAHRRVWLPYERELGRHGLDPEELRHLVSFRKHRPCPSDAWFESPASEILLGDFHFVPLCCCVLLTS
;
A
#
# COMPACT_ATOMS: atom_id res chain seq x y z
N PHE A 1 -15.28 12.61 4.01
CA PHE A 1 -14.44 11.77 3.12
C PHE A 1 -14.22 12.51 1.81
N PHE A 2 -13.03 12.38 1.22
CA PHE A 2 -12.38 13.29 0.25
C PHE A 2 -13.34 14.14 -0.60
N ARG A 3 -13.21 15.47 -0.53
CA ARG A 3 -13.93 16.39 -1.44
C ARG A 3 -13.40 16.34 -2.88
N VAL A 4 -12.26 15.68 -3.09
CA VAL A 4 -11.58 15.55 -4.39
C VAL A 4 -11.64 14.08 -4.79
N ALA A 5 -12.37 13.80 -5.87
CA ALA A 5 -12.37 12.47 -6.48
C ALA A 5 -10.97 12.15 -7.03
N ASN A 6 -10.51 10.92 -6.82
CA ASN A 6 -9.25 10.44 -7.36
C ASN A 6 -9.45 9.01 -7.90
N PRO A 7 -9.04 8.72 -9.15
CA PRO A 7 -9.28 7.41 -9.75
C PRO A 7 -8.55 6.26 -9.04
N PHE A 8 -7.52 6.55 -8.26
CA PHE A 8 -6.73 5.56 -7.52
C PHE A 8 -7.21 5.33 -6.09
N LEU A 9 -8.32 5.97 -5.69
CA LEU A 9 -9.03 5.70 -4.44
C LEU A 9 -10.42 5.15 -4.75
N LEU A 10 -10.92 4.25 -3.91
CA LEU A 10 -12.28 3.72 -4.03
C LEU A 10 -13.29 4.84 -3.75
N PHE A 11 -14.27 5.00 -4.63
CA PHE A 11 -15.21 6.11 -4.52
C PHE A 11 -16.29 5.84 -3.46
N LEU A 12 -16.55 6.84 -2.60
CA LEU A 12 -17.67 6.83 -1.66
C LEU A 12 -18.90 7.43 -2.35
N LEU A 13 -19.93 6.61 -2.58
CA LEU A 13 -21.17 7.03 -3.24
C LEU A 13 -22.08 7.80 -2.29
N SER A 14 -22.33 7.25 -1.09
CA SER A 14 -23.19 7.90 -0.10
C SER A 14 -22.98 7.36 1.31
N ILE A 15 -23.42 8.14 2.29
CA ILE A 15 -23.49 7.74 3.70
C ILE A 15 -24.97 7.70 4.07
N LEU A 16 -25.44 6.56 4.57
CA LEU A 16 -26.81 6.36 5.01
C LEU A 16 -26.82 6.23 6.53
N THR A 17 -27.68 6.98 7.19
CA THR A 17 -27.80 6.96 8.65
C THR A 17 -29.25 6.79 9.06
N GLU A 18 -29.54 5.76 9.86
CA GLU A 18 -30.84 5.54 10.48
C GLU A 18 -30.70 5.74 12.01
N LYS A 19 -30.81 7.00 12.43
CA LYS A 19 -30.53 7.43 13.82
C LYS A 19 -31.36 6.68 14.86
N ILE A 20 -32.62 6.36 14.56
CA ILE A 20 -33.51 5.66 15.49
C ILE A 20 -33.02 4.24 15.78
N LYS A 21 -32.42 3.58 14.79
CA LYS A 21 -31.85 2.23 14.93
C LYS A 21 -30.36 2.22 15.26
N ASN A 22 -29.75 3.40 15.44
CA ASN A 22 -28.31 3.57 15.59
C ASN A 22 -27.50 2.86 14.49
N GLU A 23 -27.97 2.95 13.24
CA GLU A 23 -27.37 2.25 12.12
C GLU A 23 -26.68 3.21 11.14
N TYR A 24 -25.47 2.85 10.74
CA TYR A 24 -24.63 3.59 9.81
C TYR A 24 -24.23 2.66 8.67
N ARG A 25 -24.49 3.06 7.43
CA ARG A 25 -24.10 2.31 6.24
C ARG A 25 -23.32 3.22 5.29
N LEU A 26 -22.32 2.65 4.63
CA LEU A 26 -21.58 3.30 3.57
C LEU A 26 -21.94 2.62 2.25
N ALA A 27 -22.35 3.42 1.26
CA ALA A 27 -22.44 2.96 -0.11
C ALA A 27 -21.15 3.38 -0.83
N ILE A 28 -20.42 2.41 -1.35
CA ILE A 28 -19.14 2.60 -2.02
C ILE A 28 -19.19 2.00 -3.43
N GLU A 29 -18.31 2.47 -4.29
CA GLU A 29 -18.05 1.87 -5.59
C GLU A 29 -17.79 0.36 -5.44
N TYR A 30 -18.30 -0.42 -6.40
CA TYR A 30 -18.07 -1.87 -6.45
C TYR A 30 -16.93 -2.20 -7.43
N ALA A 31 -15.83 -2.69 -6.89
CA ALA A 31 -14.69 -3.19 -7.65
C ALA A 31 -14.86 -4.70 -7.94
N SER A 32 -15.31 -5.03 -9.16
CA SER A 32 -15.82 -6.36 -9.49
C SER A 32 -14.79 -7.49 -9.45
N GLN A 33 -13.49 -7.19 -9.55
CA GLN A 33 -12.44 -8.22 -9.57
C GLN A 33 -11.96 -8.59 -8.15
N GLY A 34 -12.51 -7.95 -7.11
CA GLY A 34 -12.15 -8.17 -5.72
C GLY A 34 -10.85 -7.47 -5.32
N SER A 35 -10.18 -7.99 -4.29
CA SER A 35 -8.93 -7.44 -3.77
C SER A 35 -7.69 -7.99 -4.48
N LEU A 36 -6.57 -7.28 -4.36
CA LEU A 36 -5.26 -7.75 -4.79
C LEU A 36 -4.89 -9.06 -4.07
N ARG A 37 -5.24 -9.20 -2.78
CA ARG A 37 -5.08 -10.47 -2.05
C ARG A 37 -5.79 -11.62 -2.78
N GLY A 38 -7.05 -11.41 -3.14
CA GLY A 38 -7.84 -12.40 -3.89
C GLY A 38 -7.26 -12.70 -5.27
N LEU A 39 -6.70 -11.71 -5.98
CA LEU A 39 -5.98 -11.92 -7.23
C LEU A 39 -4.75 -12.80 -7.03
N LEU A 40 -3.92 -12.50 -6.02
CA LEU A 40 -2.71 -13.24 -5.72
C LEU A 40 -3.02 -14.68 -5.25
N ASP A 41 -4.06 -14.88 -4.44
CA ASP A 41 -4.45 -16.19 -3.91
C ASP A 41 -4.96 -17.17 -4.96
N ARG A 42 -5.39 -16.68 -6.14
CA ARG A 42 -5.68 -17.55 -7.28
C ARG A 42 -4.45 -18.33 -7.75
N GLY A 43 -3.24 -17.85 -7.41
CA GLY A 43 -1.99 -18.51 -7.78
C GLY A 43 -1.70 -18.47 -9.28
N GLU A 44 -2.40 -17.59 -10.01
CA GLU A 44 -2.15 -17.31 -11.42
C GLU A 44 -0.93 -16.42 -11.58
N TRP A 45 -0.22 -16.61 -12.69
CA TRP A 45 0.91 -15.76 -13.04
C TRP A 45 0.42 -14.50 -13.75
N LEU A 46 0.96 -13.33 -13.38
CA LEU A 46 0.60 -12.04 -13.96
C LEU A 46 1.64 -11.59 -14.99
N SER A 47 1.22 -11.03 -16.12
CA SER A 47 2.19 -10.42 -17.04
C SER A 47 2.92 -9.25 -16.37
N LEU A 48 4.17 -9.01 -16.78
CA LEU A 48 4.96 -7.88 -16.29
C LEU A 48 4.23 -6.54 -16.48
N GLU A 49 3.58 -6.36 -17.63
CA GLU A 49 2.79 -5.16 -17.92
C GLU A 49 1.64 -4.97 -16.92
N HIS A 50 0.91 -6.05 -16.59
CA HIS A 50 -0.17 -5.98 -15.62
C HIS A 50 0.35 -5.62 -14.23
N VAL A 51 1.46 -6.23 -13.80
CA VAL A 51 2.13 -5.90 -12.53
C VAL A 51 2.54 -4.43 -12.47
N ILE A 52 3.18 -3.91 -13.51
CA ILE A 52 3.60 -2.50 -13.57
C ILE A 52 2.39 -1.55 -13.51
N ARG A 53 1.30 -1.88 -14.22
CA ARG A 53 0.06 -1.08 -14.19
C ARG A 53 -0.53 -1.03 -12.78
N LEU A 54 -0.69 -2.19 -12.13
CA LEU A 54 -1.21 -2.28 -10.76
C LEU A 54 -0.31 -1.53 -9.77
N ALA A 55 1.00 -1.77 -9.80
CA ALA A 55 1.96 -1.11 -8.93
C ALA A 55 1.88 0.42 -9.05
N ARG A 56 1.85 0.93 -10.28
CA ARG A 56 1.74 2.37 -10.56
C ARG A 56 0.45 2.97 -10.01
N ASP A 57 -0.68 2.29 -10.18
CA ASP A 57 -1.98 2.78 -9.70
C ASP A 57 -2.02 2.83 -8.17
N ILE A 58 -1.50 1.80 -7.49
CA ILE A 58 -1.39 1.74 -6.02
C ILE A 58 -0.50 2.87 -5.50
N VAL A 59 0.69 3.05 -6.09
CA VAL A 59 1.64 4.13 -5.71
C VAL A 59 0.99 5.50 -5.90
N ARG A 60 0.30 5.73 -7.03
CA ARG A 60 -0.39 7.00 -7.29
C ARG A 60 -1.50 7.28 -6.27
N GLY A 61 -2.26 6.26 -5.87
CA GLY A 61 -3.26 6.37 -4.81
C GLY A 61 -2.64 6.81 -3.49
N LEU A 62 -1.55 6.17 -3.08
CA LEU A 62 -0.89 6.50 -1.83
C LEU A 62 -0.20 7.88 -1.86
N CYS A 63 0.48 8.21 -2.97
CA CYS A 63 1.04 9.54 -3.19
C CYS A 63 -0.04 10.62 -3.09
N PHE A 64 -1.21 10.39 -3.67
CA PHE A 64 -2.32 11.33 -3.54
C PHE A 64 -2.78 11.44 -2.08
N LEU A 65 -2.93 10.35 -1.33
CA LEU A 65 -3.29 10.42 0.09
C LEU A 65 -2.30 11.26 0.89
N HIS A 66 -1.01 10.99 0.73
CA HIS A 66 0.08 11.60 1.48
C HIS A 66 0.32 13.06 1.12
N ALA A 67 0.05 13.46 -0.13
CA ALA A 67 0.25 14.84 -0.56
C ALA A 67 -0.76 15.81 0.08
N ASP A 68 -0.21 16.92 0.58
CA ASP A 68 -0.98 18.11 0.97
C ASP A 68 -1.24 18.96 -0.28
N TYR A 69 -2.50 19.27 -0.53
CA TYR A 69 -2.94 20.15 -1.60
C TYR A 69 -3.71 21.33 -1.00
N PRO A 70 -3.01 22.41 -0.58
CA PRO A 70 -3.64 23.56 0.06
C PRO A 70 -4.70 24.24 -0.81
N THR A 71 -4.49 24.27 -2.13
CA THR A 71 -5.41 24.88 -3.11
C THR A 71 -6.75 24.16 -3.21
N SER A 72 -6.81 22.86 -2.89
CA SER A 72 -8.04 22.07 -2.90
C SER A 72 -8.52 21.70 -1.49
N ASN A 73 -7.90 22.29 -0.46
CA ASN A 73 -8.16 22.01 0.96
C ASN A 73 -8.12 20.51 1.28
N LYS A 74 -7.18 19.78 0.67
CA LYS A 74 -6.93 18.38 0.96
C LYS A 74 -5.64 18.28 1.79
N PRO A 75 -5.72 17.89 3.07
CA PRO A 75 -4.53 17.65 3.88
C PRO A 75 -3.85 16.33 3.52
N SER A 76 -2.63 16.14 4.01
CA SER A 76 -1.96 14.85 4.07
C SER A 76 -2.75 13.87 4.93
N ILE A 77 -2.95 12.66 4.43
CA ILE A 77 -3.69 11.60 5.11
C ILE A 77 -2.84 10.34 5.11
N ALA A 78 -2.59 9.78 6.28
CA ALA A 78 -2.01 8.44 6.40
C ALA A 78 -3.13 7.40 6.38
N HIS A 79 -2.94 6.30 5.64
CA HIS A 79 -3.91 5.23 5.50
C HIS A 79 -3.91 4.27 6.70
N ARG A 80 -2.72 3.90 7.18
CA ARG A 80 -2.45 3.09 8.38
C ARG A 80 -2.88 1.62 8.33
N ASP A 81 -3.30 1.13 7.16
CA ASP A 81 -3.63 -0.29 6.94
C ASP A 81 -3.48 -0.64 5.45
N VAL A 82 -2.37 -0.22 4.85
CA VAL A 82 -2.07 -0.57 3.45
C VAL A 82 -1.70 -2.05 3.38
N LYS A 83 -2.49 -2.84 2.67
CA LYS A 83 -2.28 -4.28 2.48
C LYS A 83 -3.04 -4.78 1.24
N PRO A 84 -2.71 -5.96 0.69
CA PRO A 84 -3.36 -6.47 -0.51
C PRO A 84 -4.88 -6.63 -0.39
N GLU A 85 -5.43 -6.82 0.81
CA GLU A 85 -6.88 -6.87 1.05
C GLU A 85 -7.57 -5.51 0.82
N ASN A 86 -6.86 -4.42 1.12
CA ASN A 86 -7.35 -3.05 1.03
C ASN A 86 -7.03 -2.39 -0.32
N ILE A 87 -6.45 -3.15 -1.26
CA ILE A 87 -6.24 -2.74 -2.64
C ILE A 87 -7.26 -3.48 -3.49
N LEU A 88 -8.19 -2.78 -4.13
CA LEU A 88 -9.23 -3.37 -4.96
C LEU A 88 -8.93 -3.22 -6.45
N ILE A 89 -9.41 -4.19 -7.24
CA ILE A 89 -9.23 -4.24 -8.68
C ILE A 89 -10.59 -4.04 -9.38
N ARG A 90 -10.65 -3.06 -10.27
CA ARG A 90 -11.85 -2.73 -11.05
C ARG A 90 -12.02 -3.64 -12.27
N SER A 91 -13.16 -3.55 -12.93
CA SER A 91 -13.48 -4.31 -14.14
C SER A 91 -12.54 -4.02 -15.32
N ASP A 92 -11.95 -2.82 -15.38
CA ASP A 92 -10.96 -2.44 -16.39
C ASP A 92 -9.52 -2.88 -16.04
N GLY A 93 -9.35 -3.56 -14.89
CA GLY A 93 -8.06 -4.01 -14.38
C GLY A 93 -7.26 -2.92 -13.65
N SER A 94 -7.80 -1.72 -13.46
CA SER A 94 -7.15 -0.68 -12.65
C SER A 94 -7.23 -0.99 -11.15
N ALA A 95 -6.23 -0.53 -10.39
CA ALA A 95 -6.20 -0.68 -8.93
C ALA A 95 -6.62 0.60 -8.20
N CYS A 96 -7.23 0.45 -7.03
CA CYS A 96 -7.47 1.56 -6.10
C CYS A 96 -7.32 1.17 -4.63
N LEU A 97 -6.92 2.13 -3.80
CA LEU A 97 -6.92 1.99 -2.34
C LEU A 97 -8.33 2.09 -1.77
N SER A 98 -8.62 1.27 -0.77
CA SER A 98 -9.91 1.17 -0.08
C SER A 98 -9.71 0.99 1.43
N ASP A 99 -10.81 0.95 2.18
CA ASP A 99 -10.83 0.82 3.65
C ASP A 99 -9.98 1.86 4.39
N PHE A 100 -10.58 3.04 4.54
CA PHE A 100 -9.98 4.15 5.26
C PHE A 100 -10.42 4.19 6.73
N GLY A 101 -10.88 3.07 7.30
CA GLY A 101 -11.39 3.02 8.68
C GLY A 101 -10.35 3.44 9.73
N GLN A 102 -9.06 3.22 9.44
CA GLN A 102 -7.93 3.58 10.31
C GLN A 102 -7.18 4.84 9.86
N ALA A 103 -7.60 5.45 8.76
CA ALA A 103 -6.91 6.58 8.17
C ALA A 103 -6.95 7.80 9.11
N THR A 104 -5.87 8.57 9.12
CA THR A 104 -5.78 9.80 9.92
C THR A 104 -5.32 10.98 9.09
N VAL A 105 -5.96 12.12 9.33
CA VAL A 105 -5.52 13.40 8.78
C VAL A 105 -4.30 13.87 9.57
N LEU A 106 -3.29 14.36 8.86
CA LEU A 106 -2.13 15.02 9.43
C LEU A 106 -2.31 16.51 9.23
N ASP A 107 -2.49 17.25 10.33
CA ASP A 107 -2.61 18.69 10.24
C ASP A 107 -1.23 19.33 10.46
N SER A 108 -0.62 19.78 9.36
CA SER A 108 0.66 20.50 9.37
C SER A 108 0.56 21.86 10.06
N ARG A 109 -0.66 22.35 10.32
CA ARG A 109 -0.92 23.74 10.73
C ARG A 109 -0.83 23.98 12.24
N THR A 110 -0.85 22.92 13.05
CA THR A 110 -0.85 23.05 14.52
C THR A 110 0.54 23.10 15.15
N SER A 111 1.60 22.76 14.41
CA SER A 111 2.98 22.78 14.96
C SER A 111 3.59 24.17 15.06
N ASP A 112 3.08 25.15 14.30
CA ASP A 112 3.63 26.52 14.30
C ASP A 112 2.96 27.44 15.34
N GLU A 113 1.68 27.23 15.65
CA GLU A 113 0.97 28.04 16.66
C GLU A 113 1.38 27.68 18.10
N ALA A 114 1.78 26.42 18.35
CA ALA A 114 2.25 25.97 19.67
C ALA A 114 3.65 26.50 20.04
N ARG A 115 4.40 27.08 19.09
CA ARG A 115 5.73 27.66 19.33
C ARG A 115 5.73 29.15 19.67
N THR A 116 4.58 29.84 19.59
CA THR A 116 4.55 31.31 19.69
C THR A 116 3.80 31.86 20.91
N ASN A 117 3.08 31.04 21.69
CA ASN A 117 2.23 31.55 22.80
C ASN A 117 2.72 31.18 24.22
N SER A 118 4.03 31.10 24.45
CA SER A 118 4.60 31.17 25.80
C SER A 118 5.05 32.60 26.13
N ARG A 119 4.05 33.49 26.32
CA ARG A 119 4.09 34.72 27.15
C ARG A 119 2.85 35.59 26.86
N THR A 120 1.80 35.45 27.67
CA THR A 120 1.19 36.52 28.50
C THR A 120 -0.13 36.05 29.13
N ASP A 121 -0.22 36.25 30.45
CA ASP A 121 -1.42 36.08 31.27
C ASP A 121 -2.48 37.14 30.92
N HIS A 122 -3.75 36.77 30.77
CA HIS A 122 -4.86 37.34 31.57
C HIS A 122 -6.25 36.73 31.26
N VAL A 123 -7.01 36.57 32.35
CA VAL A 123 -8.41 36.12 32.48
C VAL A 123 -9.40 37.14 31.91
N THR A 124 -10.39 36.72 31.10
CA THR A 124 -11.84 36.99 31.33
C THR A 124 -12.76 36.26 30.32
N SER A 125 -13.93 35.91 30.84
CA SER A 125 -14.98 35.05 30.31
C SER A 125 -16.03 35.80 29.46
N ASN A 126 -16.51 35.19 28.36
CA ASN A 126 -17.92 34.88 28.06
C ASN A 126 -18.26 34.75 26.54
N THR A 127 -19.14 33.77 26.27
CA THR A 127 -20.18 33.66 25.22
C THR A 127 -19.92 33.09 23.81
N THR A 128 -20.61 31.96 23.58
CA THR A 128 -21.30 31.45 22.36
C THR A 128 -20.54 30.84 21.19
N SER A 129 -20.90 29.56 20.94
CA SER A 129 -20.95 28.86 19.66
C SER A 129 -19.65 28.69 18.90
N THR A 130 -19.09 27.47 18.91
CA THR A 130 -18.61 26.73 17.72
C THR A 130 -17.77 25.54 18.17
N VAL A 131 -17.95 24.41 17.47
CA VAL A 131 -17.03 23.29 17.28
C VAL A 131 -16.25 22.86 18.52
N SER A 132 -16.60 21.69 19.08
CA SER A 132 -15.74 20.96 20.02
C SER A 132 -14.42 20.56 19.34
N THR A 133 -13.50 21.52 19.23
CA THR A 133 -12.07 21.36 19.08
C THR A 133 -11.49 21.01 20.45
N SER A 134 -11.45 19.71 20.75
CA SER A 134 -10.62 19.17 21.83
C SER A 134 -10.50 17.65 21.71
N HIS A 135 -9.91 17.18 20.62
CA HIS A 135 -9.26 15.86 20.62
C HIS A 135 -7.85 16.05 20.10
N GLY A 136 -6.97 16.55 20.98
CA GLY A 136 -5.56 16.17 20.88
C GLY A 136 -5.53 14.65 20.81
N MET A 137 -4.88 14.10 19.79
CA MET A 137 -4.79 12.65 19.61
C MET A 137 -4.25 12.04 20.91
N ASN A 138 -5.09 11.27 21.60
CA ASN A 138 -4.67 10.45 22.70
C ASN A 138 -3.83 9.31 22.12
N LEU A 139 -2.51 9.55 22.07
CA LEU A 139 -1.53 8.74 21.35
C LEU A 139 -1.30 7.37 22.01
N GLU A 140 -1.73 7.20 23.27
CA GLU A 140 -1.73 5.91 23.99
C GLU A 140 -2.90 5.00 23.58
N ALA A 141 -3.85 5.49 22.79
CA ALA A 141 -5.01 4.76 22.32
C ALA A 141 -5.02 4.57 20.79
N VAL A 142 -3.87 4.65 20.13
CA VAL A 142 -3.73 4.07 18.80
C VAL A 142 -3.90 2.56 18.98
N PRO A 143 -5.02 1.94 18.55
CA PRO A 143 -5.07 0.49 18.53
C PRO A 143 -3.88 0.02 17.69
N LYS A 144 -3.30 -1.14 18.02
CA LYS A 144 -2.39 -1.87 17.12
C LYS A 144 -3.15 -2.21 15.82
N ALA A 145 -3.42 -1.19 15.02
CA ALA A 145 -4.20 -1.20 13.82
C ALA A 145 -3.24 -1.48 12.66
N GLY A 146 -3.58 -2.50 11.90
CA GLY A 146 -2.71 -3.08 10.88
C GLY A 146 -2.79 -4.60 10.96
N THR A 147 -2.83 -5.27 9.81
CA THR A 147 -2.49 -6.70 9.78
C THR A 147 -1.01 -6.82 10.17
N LEU A 148 -0.70 -7.41 11.34
CA LEU A 148 0.64 -7.42 11.98
C LEU A 148 1.82 -7.56 11.01
N ARG A 149 1.69 -8.45 10.02
CA ARG A 149 2.69 -8.76 9.00
C ARG A 149 3.15 -7.58 8.14
N TYR A 150 2.32 -6.55 8.02
CA TYR A 150 2.60 -5.36 7.22
C TYR A 150 3.07 -4.16 8.07
N MET A 151 3.15 -4.30 9.40
CA MET A 151 3.56 -3.21 10.28
C MET A 151 5.05 -2.87 10.12
N ALA A 152 5.33 -1.58 10.04
CA ALA A 152 6.69 -1.04 10.00
C ALA A 152 7.45 -1.28 11.32
N PRO A 153 8.80 -1.37 11.30
CA PRO A 153 9.60 -1.62 12.50
C PRO A 153 9.33 -0.64 13.63
N GLU A 154 9.13 0.65 13.33
CA GLU A 154 8.83 1.70 14.32
C GLU A 154 7.46 1.50 15.00
N ILE A 155 6.49 0.91 14.30
CA ILE A 155 5.20 0.51 14.87
C ILE A 155 5.37 -0.71 15.79
N LEU A 156 6.16 -1.71 15.34
CA LEU A 156 6.47 -2.90 16.13
C LEU A 156 7.27 -2.57 17.39
N ASP A 157 8.14 -1.57 17.32
CA ASP A 157 8.95 -1.13 18.44
C ASP A 157 8.19 -0.33 19.50
N GLY A 158 6.97 0.08 19.19
CA GLY A 158 6.20 1.00 20.04
C GLY A 158 6.87 2.38 20.11
N ALA A 159 7.63 2.77 19.09
CA ALA A 159 8.27 4.08 19.02
C ALA A 159 7.21 5.14 18.67
N ILE A 160 6.58 5.71 19.70
CA ILE A 160 5.39 6.57 19.61
C ILE A 160 5.71 8.05 19.30
N GLN A 161 6.95 8.41 18.94
CA GLN A 161 7.24 9.79 18.49
C GLN A 161 6.76 10.02 17.04
N PHE A 162 5.45 9.96 16.87
CA PHE A 162 4.78 10.20 15.61
C PHE A 162 4.82 11.69 15.25
N THR A 163 5.91 12.14 14.64
CA THR A 163 5.84 13.32 13.77
C THR A 163 4.93 12.99 12.59
N GLY A 164 4.19 13.96 12.04
CA GLY A 164 3.25 13.67 10.94
C GLY A 164 3.88 12.87 9.79
N CYS A 165 5.10 13.22 9.39
CA CYS A 165 5.84 12.52 8.34
C CYS A 165 6.17 11.06 8.69
N SER A 166 6.44 10.73 9.97
CA SER A 166 6.75 9.35 10.37
C SER A 166 5.55 8.41 10.19
N ILE A 167 4.32 8.89 10.42
CA ILE A 167 3.10 8.10 10.18
C ILE A 167 2.98 7.77 8.69
N LEU A 168 3.30 8.71 7.79
CA LEU A 168 3.29 8.47 6.35
C LEU A 168 4.31 7.39 5.96
N CYS A 169 5.51 7.39 6.57
CA CYS A 169 6.53 6.37 6.32
C CYS A 169 6.05 4.94 6.65
N THR A 170 5.16 4.78 7.62
CA THR A 170 4.60 3.46 7.95
C THR A 170 3.76 2.86 6.81
N ASP A 171 3.04 3.71 6.07
CA ASP A 171 2.32 3.29 4.86
C ASP A 171 3.30 2.93 3.74
N ILE A 172 4.43 3.63 3.63
CA ILE A 172 5.47 3.36 2.62
C ILE A 172 6.09 1.98 2.85
N TYR A 173 6.36 1.61 4.11
CA TYR A 173 6.81 0.27 4.46
C TYR A 173 5.78 -0.79 4.05
N SER A 174 4.52 -0.57 4.41
CA SER A 174 3.41 -1.48 4.11
C SER A 174 3.20 -1.64 2.59
N LEU A 175 3.34 -0.53 1.84
CA LEU A 175 3.31 -0.52 0.37
C LEU A 175 4.45 -1.34 -0.22
N ALA A 176 5.67 -1.23 0.30
CA ALA A 176 6.80 -2.01 -0.20
C ALA A 176 6.56 -3.52 -0.09
N LEU A 177 5.92 -3.97 0.98
CA LEU A 177 5.52 -5.37 1.14
C LEU A 177 4.44 -5.80 0.12
N CYS A 178 3.45 -4.93 -0.16
CA CYS A 178 2.45 -5.19 -1.20
C CYS A 178 3.09 -5.30 -2.60
N LEU A 179 4.02 -4.39 -2.90
CA LEU A 179 4.76 -4.40 -4.18
C LEU A 179 5.66 -5.64 -4.29
N TRP A 180 6.31 -6.04 -3.20
CA TRP A 180 7.09 -7.28 -3.14
C TRP A 180 6.22 -8.49 -3.51
N GLU A 181 5.04 -8.64 -2.89
CA GLU A 181 4.13 -9.75 -3.22
C GLU A 181 3.71 -9.73 -4.69
N LEU A 182 3.39 -8.55 -5.23
CA LEU A 182 3.01 -8.38 -6.62
C LEU A 182 4.15 -8.72 -7.59
N LEU A 183 5.39 -8.30 -7.28
CA LEU A 183 6.58 -8.60 -8.09
C LEU A 183 6.93 -10.08 -8.09
N THR A 184 6.70 -10.79 -6.98
CA THR A 184 6.89 -12.24 -6.96
C THR A 184 5.86 -12.97 -7.84
N ALA A 185 4.80 -12.29 -8.28
CA ALA A 185 3.72 -12.86 -9.09
C ALA A 185 3.87 -12.71 -10.61
N VAL A 186 4.99 -12.16 -11.06
CA VAL A 186 5.27 -12.00 -12.49
C VAL A 186 5.50 -13.35 -13.16
N ALA A 187 4.75 -13.63 -14.24
CA ALA A 187 4.97 -14.72 -15.18
C ALA A 187 6.24 -14.46 -15.99
N VAL A 188 7.15 -15.43 -16.07
CA VAL A 188 8.41 -15.22 -16.78
C VAL A 188 8.70 -16.37 -17.75
N TYR A 189 8.07 -16.37 -18.91
CA TYR A 189 8.64 -17.01 -20.10
C TYR A 189 8.18 -16.29 -21.38
N PRO A 190 9.09 -16.03 -22.34
CA PRO A 190 8.69 -15.98 -23.73
C PRO A 190 8.27 -17.40 -24.12
N THR A 191 7.07 -17.56 -24.63
CA THR A 191 6.72 -18.79 -25.34
C THR A 191 7.78 -19.03 -26.41
N PRO A 192 8.34 -20.24 -26.59
CA PRO A 192 9.17 -20.51 -27.75
C PRO A 192 8.27 -20.37 -28.98
N VAL A 193 8.29 -19.19 -29.59
CA VAL A 193 7.90 -19.03 -30.99
C VAL A 193 8.93 -19.84 -31.76
N ASP A 194 8.47 -20.79 -32.56
CA ASP A 194 9.28 -21.55 -33.50
C ASP A 194 10.38 -20.65 -34.08
N LEU A 195 11.64 -20.95 -33.76
CA LEU A 195 12.81 -20.31 -34.35
C LEU A 195 12.96 -20.81 -35.80
N GLY A 196 12.00 -20.44 -36.64
CA GLY A 196 12.18 -20.36 -38.07
C GLY A 196 12.87 -19.05 -38.40
N HIS A 197 14.19 -19.10 -38.61
CA HIS A 197 14.98 -18.20 -39.46
C HIS A 197 14.41 -16.79 -39.72
N CYS A 198 15.01 -15.76 -39.13
CA CYS A 198 15.52 -14.63 -39.91
C CYS A 198 16.46 -13.72 -39.10
N ASP A 199 17.45 -13.22 -39.81
CA ASP A 199 18.52 -12.34 -39.39
C ASP A 199 18.06 -11.00 -38.77
N SER A 200 18.93 -10.51 -37.89
CA SER A 200 19.24 -9.09 -37.62
C SER A 200 18.28 -8.21 -36.79
N ASN A 201 18.80 -7.82 -35.62
CA ASN A 201 18.60 -6.58 -34.85
C ASN A 201 17.41 -6.52 -33.85
N PRO A 202 17.65 -6.63 -32.51
CA PRO A 202 16.60 -6.50 -31.51
C PRO A 202 16.40 -5.02 -31.15
N ARG A 203 15.63 -4.30 -31.96
CA ARG A 203 15.04 -3.02 -31.54
C ARG A 203 13.56 -3.24 -31.27
N VAL A 204 13.22 -3.21 -29.99
CA VAL A 204 11.87 -3.00 -29.42
C VAL A 204 10.77 -3.69 -30.24
N ALA A 205 10.64 -5.01 -30.07
CA ALA A 205 9.50 -5.73 -30.59
C ALA A 205 8.25 -5.34 -29.79
N ASP A 206 7.24 -4.93 -30.52
CA ASP A 206 5.91 -4.49 -30.10
C ASP A 206 5.24 -5.50 -29.14
N LEU A 207 5.15 -5.14 -27.86
CA LEU A 207 4.59 -5.96 -26.78
C LEU A 207 3.05 -6.06 -26.84
N SER A 208 2.40 -5.44 -27.84
CA SER A 208 0.94 -5.40 -27.97
C SER A 208 0.29 -6.70 -28.47
N ASN A 209 1.10 -7.68 -28.93
CA ASN A 209 0.60 -8.93 -29.54
C ASN A 209 0.84 -10.22 -28.73
N LEU A 210 1.19 -10.14 -27.43
CA LEU A 210 1.26 -11.33 -26.56
C LEU A 210 -0.12 -11.80 -26.06
N SER A 211 -1.13 -11.80 -26.93
CA SER A 211 -2.38 -12.51 -26.66
C SER A 211 -2.28 -13.95 -27.16
N SER A 212 -2.51 -14.88 -26.25
CA SER A 212 -2.81 -16.31 -26.47
C SER A 212 -1.66 -17.20 -26.98
N GLY A 213 -1.12 -18.04 -26.09
CA GLY A 213 -0.57 -19.34 -26.51
C GLY A 213 0.70 -19.85 -25.84
N ALA A 214 0.68 -20.17 -24.54
CA ALA A 214 1.33 -21.38 -24.00
C ALA A 214 0.87 -21.62 -22.55
N ARG A 215 0.41 -22.84 -22.25
CA ARG A 215 0.07 -23.25 -20.90
C ARG A 215 1.38 -23.50 -20.13
N ILE A 216 1.73 -22.56 -19.25
CA ILE A 216 2.56 -22.85 -18.08
C ILE A 216 1.90 -24.05 -17.40
N SER A 217 2.67 -25.08 -17.02
CA SER A 217 2.15 -26.24 -16.29
C SER A 217 1.11 -25.79 -15.26
N ASP A 218 -0.09 -26.40 -15.28
CA ASP A 218 -1.25 -26.18 -14.40
C ASP A 218 -0.97 -26.32 -12.87
N ALA A 219 0.29 -26.32 -12.44
CA ALA A 219 0.66 -26.26 -11.05
C ALA A 219 0.40 -24.84 -10.52
N HIS A 220 -0.69 -24.69 -9.75
CA HIS A 220 -0.97 -23.50 -8.95
C HIS A 220 0.30 -22.99 -8.26
N ARG A 221 0.67 -21.72 -8.51
CA ARG A 221 1.78 -21.09 -7.79
C ARG A 221 1.36 -20.82 -6.35
N ARG A 222 2.19 -21.26 -5.40
CA ARG A 222 2.08 -20.82 -4.01
C ARG A 222 2.57 -19.37 -3.91
N VAL A 223 1.67 -18.46 -3.57
CA VAL A 223 2.04 -17.10 -3.14
C VAL A 223 2.42 -17.13 -1.67
N TRP A 224 3.60 -16.60 -1.36
CA TRP A 224 4.11 -16.49 0.01
C TRP A 224 3.70 -15.15 0.59
N LEU A 225 3.17 -15.15 1.82
CA LEU A 225 2.98 -13.90 2.56
C LEU A 225 4.36 -13.35 3.01
N PRO A 226 4.48 -12.03 3.25
CA PRO A 226 5.71 -11.46 3.78
C PRO A 226 6.14 -12.16 5.08
N TYR A 227 7.39 -12.59 5.19
CA TYR A 227 7.90 -13.33 6.36
C TYR A 227 7.26 -14.71 6.61
N GLU A 228 6.50 -15.27 5.67
CA GLU A 228 5.89 -16.60 5.84
C GLU A 228 6.92 -17.73 5.97
N ARG A 229 8.08 -17.59 5.31
CA ARG A 229 9.14 -18.61 5.37
C ARG A 229 9.76 -18.68 6.76
N GLU A 230 9.90 -17.53 7.42
CA GLU A 230 10.55 -17.37 8.71
C GLU A 230 9.59 -17.60 9.88
N LEU A 231 8.35 -17.11 9.77
CA LEU A 231 7.38 -17.07 10.87
C LEU A 231 6.14 -17.95 10.63
N GLY A 232 6.08 -18.62 9.48
CA GLY A 232 4.92 -19.41 9.08
C GLY A 232 3.73 -18.55 8.61
N ARG A 233 2.72 -19.27 8.09
CA ARG A 233 1.52 -18.66 7.50
C ARG A 233 0.49 -18.25 8.56
N HIS A 234 0.38 -19.02 9.63
CA HIS A 234 -0.61 -18.87 10.71
C HIS A 234 0.07 -18.68 12.06
N GLY A 235 -0.53 -17.90 12.96
CA GLY A 235 -0.06 -17.77 14.35
C GLY A 235 1.18 -16.90 14.50
N LEU A 236 1.16 -15.69 13.91
CA LEU A 236 2.28 -14.76 13.96
C LEU A 236 2.43 -14.16 15.37
N ASP A 237 3.52 -14.49 16.07
CA ASP A 237 3.89 -13.85 17.34
C ASP A 237 4.41 -12.43 17.07
N PRO A 238 3.79 -11.38 17.64
CA PRO A 238 4.26 -10.01 17.49
C PRO A 238 5.72 -9.81 17.94
N GLU A 239 6.18 -10.53 18.96
CA GLU A 239 7.54 -10.37 19.48
C GLU A 239 8.58 -11.02 18.56
N GLU A 240 8.25 -12.18 17.96
CA GLU A 240 9.12 -12.79 16.94
C GLU A 240 9.19 -11.92 15.69
N LEU A 241 8.06 -11.36 15.24
CA LEU A 241 8.06 -10.43 14.11
C LEU A 241 8.87 -9.18 14.43
N ARG A 242 8.71 -8.59 15.62
CA ARG A 242 9.51 -7.45 16.08
C ARG A 242 11.00 -7.80 16.08
N HIS A 243 11.38 -8.93 16.66
CA HIS A 243 12.77 -9.38 16.69
C HIS A 243 13.34 -9.57 15.28
N LEU A 244 12.57 -10.13 14.36
CA LEU A 244 12.97 -10.33 12.97
C LEU A 244 13.10 -9.01 12.20
N VAL A 245 12.09 -8.15 12.27
CA VAL A 245 11.97 -6.94 11.44
C VAL A 245 12.76 -5.76 12.00
N SER A 246 12.67 -5.52 13.31
CA SER A 246 13.28 -4.36 13.98
C SER A 246 14.72 -4.64 14.39
N PHE A 247 14.97 -5.76 15.10
CA PHE A 247 16.29 -6.03 15.68
C PHE A 247 17.24 -6.67 14.67
N ARG A 248 16.81 -7.72 13.96
CA ARG A 248 17.62 -8.36 12.92
C ARG A 248 17.66 -7.59 11.62
N LYS A 249 16.81 -6.57 11.46
CA LYS A 249 16.63 -5.81 10.21
C LYS A 249 16.39 -6.73 9.01
N HIS A 250 15.74 -7.87 9.24
CA HIS A 250 15.42 -8.84 8.20
C HIS A 250 14.28 -8.33 7.32
N ARG A 251 14.32 -8.65 6.03
CA ARG A 251 13.32 -8.27 5.03
C ARG A 251 12.94 -9.51 4.21
N PRO A 252 11.71 -9.61 3.68
CA PRO A 252 11.30 -10.78 2.92
C PRO A 252 12.15 -10.91 1.66
N CYS A 253 12.71 -12.09 1.44
CA CYS A 253 13.47 -12.39 0.23
C CYS A 253 12.59 -13.16 -0.77
N PRO A 254 12.55 -12.77 -2.06
CA PRO A 254 12.00 -13.63 -3.09
C PRO A 254 12.68 -15.02 -3.08
N SER A 255 11.99 -16.05 -3.59
CA SER A 255 12.63 -17.37 -3.77
C SER A 255 13.78 -17.29 -4.77
N ASP A 256 14.78 -18.16 -4.66
CA ASP A 256 15.93 -18.21 -5.58
C ASP A 256 15.50 -18.30 -7.06
N ALA A 257 14.43 -19.05 -7.34
CA ALA A 257 13.82 -19.16 -8.67
C ALA A 257 13.33 -17.83 -9.27
N TRP A 258 13.06 -16.80 -8.44
CA TRP A 258 12.72 -15.46 -8.92
C TRP A 258 13.95 -14.75 -9.48
N PHE A 259 15.11 -14.88 -8.83
CA PHE A 259 16.36 -14.28 -9.28
C PHE A 259 16.89 -14.94 -10.56
N GLU A 260 16.60 -16.22 -10.75
CA GLU A 260 16.94 -16.96 -11.99
C GLU A 260 16.00 -16.63 -13.17
N SER A 261 14.95 -15.84 -12.94
CA SER A 261 13.98 -15.49 -13.98
C SER A 261 14.43 -14.27 -14.80
N PRO A 262 14.25 -14.25 -16.13
CA PRO A 262 14.50 -13.07 -16.97
C PRO A 262 13.81 -11.77 -16.50
N ALA A 263 12.72 -11.86 -15.73
CA ALA A 263 12.06 -10.68 -15.19
C ALA A 263 12.88 -10.01 -14.10
N SER A 264 13.68 -10.74 -13.32
CA SER A 264 14.58 -10.14 -12.32
C SER A 264 15.61 -9.27 -13.02
N GLU A 265 16.18 -9.73 -14.14
CA GLU A 265 17.15 -8.97 -14.94
C GLU A 265 16.54 -7.70 -15.54
N ILE A 266 15.34 -7.77 -16.12
CA ILE A 266 14.64 -6.60 -16.68
C ILE A 266 14.29 -5.60 -15.56
N LEU A 267 13.77 -6.10 -14.44
CA LEU A 267 13.34 -5.28 -13.32
C LEU A 267 14.52 -4.68 -12.52
N LEU A 268 15.68 -5.35 -12.48
CA LEU A 268 16.91 -4.87 -11.85
C LEU A 268 17.75 -4.00 -12.79
N GLY A 269 17.68 -4.23 -14.11
CA GLY A 269 18.54 -3.60 -15.11
C GLY A 269 17.97 -2.34 -15.76
N ASP A 270 16.68 -2.34 -16.14
CA ASP A 270 16.09 -1.24 -16.93
C ASP A 270 15.18 -0.31 -16.11
N PHE A 271 14.72 -0.75 -14.95
CA PHE A 271 13.80 -0.01 -14.12
C PHE A 271 14.44 0.32 -12.77
N HIS A 272 14.54 1.62 -12.44
CA HIS A 272 14.82 2.11 -11.08
C HIS A 272 13.76 1.69 -10.03
N PHE A 273 12.85 0.77 -10.36
CA PHE A 273 11.67 0.34 -9.62
C PHE A 273 11.98 -0.75 -8.57
N VAL A 274 12.91 -1.67 -8.85
CA VAL A 274 13.40 -2.63 -7.84
C VAL A 274 14.36 -1.98 -6.85
N PRO A 275 15.24 -1.05 -7.25
CA PRO A 275 15.93 -0.20 -6.29
C PRO A 275 14.97 0.55 -5.37
N LEU A 276 13.72 0.86 -5.73
CA LEU A 276 12.77 1.49 -4.81
C LEU A 276 12.18 0.51 -3.79
N CYS A 277 11.82 -0.72 -4.21
CA CYS A 277 11.37 -1.75 -3.27
C CYS A 277 12.52 -2.22 -2.35
N CYS A 278 13.72 -2.39 -2.91
CA CYS A 278 14.92 -2.71 -2.16
C CYS A 278 15.40 -1.52 -1.32
N CYS A 279 15.43 -0.27 -1.81
CA CYS A 279 15.84 0.89 -1.01
C CYS A 279 14.84 1.17 0.11
N VAL A 280 13.52 1.12 -0.10
CA VAL A 280 12.54 1.28 1.00
C VAL A 280 12.74 0.20 2.08
N LEU A 281 13.07 -1.03 1.69
CA LEU A 281 13.37 -2.12 2.63
C LEU A 281 14.80 -2.05 3.24
N LEU A 282 15.77 -1.42 2.57
CA LEU A 282 17.19 -1.34 2.97
C LEU A 282 17.56 -0.03 3.68
N THR A 283 16.78 1.05 3.56
CA THR A 283 17.07 2.37 4.17
C THR A 283 16.26 2.66 5.45
N SER A 284 15.54 1.66 5.98
CA SER A 284 14.70 1.76 7.21
C SER A 284 15.16 0.76 8.28
#